data_AF-H1BFX2-F1
#
_entry.id   AF-H1BFX2-F1
#
_cell.length_a   1.000
_cell.length_b   1.000
_cell.length_c   1.000
_cell.angle_alpha   90.00
_cell.angle_beta   90.00
_cell.angle_gamma   90.00
#
_symmetry.space_group_name_H-M   'P 1'
#
loop_
_entity.id
_entity.type
_entity.pdbx_description
1 polymer ?
#
loop_
_entity_poly.entity_id
_entity_poly.type
_entity_poly.pdbx_seq_one_letter_code
_entity_poly.pdbx_strand_id
1 'polypeptide(L)' 'MEGFKNVLYKLLKMNNGIIENRNKVIKCIKHNANGYSNWKRFRNRLMYVLDKDATYRLNPIKGDAS' A
#
# COMPACT_ATOMS: atom_id res chain seq x y z
N MET A 1 -36.52 12.07 10.83
CA MET A 1 -35.70 12.25 9.62
C MET A 1 -34.24 12.60 9.94
N GLU A 2 -33.97 13.50 10.91
CA GLU A 2 -32.60 13.85 11.38
C GLU A 2 -31.73 12.65 11.79
N GLY A 3 -32.26 11.71 12.58
CA GLY A 3 -31.49 10.59 13.11
C GLY A 3 -30.94 9.65 12.04
N PHE A 4 -31.70 9.43 10.97
CA PHE A 4 -31.29 8.57 9.86
C PHE A 4 -30.18 9.20 9.02
N LYS A 5 -30.25 10.52 8.81
CA LYS A 5 -29.18 11.29 8.14
C LYS A 5 -27.86 11.22 8.90
N ASN A 6 -27.89 11.31 10.24
CA ASN A 6 -26.67 11.23 11.06
C ASN A 6 -25.99 9.85 11.04
N VAL A 7 -26.78 8.77 10.99
CA VAL A 7 -26.25 7.40 10.85
C VAL A 7 -25.57 7.23 9.49
N LEU A 8 -26.21 7.67 8.40
CA LEU A 8 -25.63 7.64 7.06
C LEU A 8 -24.39 8.53 6.94
N TYR A 9 -24.40 9.73 7.53
CA TYR A 9 -23.28 10.66 7.49
C TYR A 9 -22.03 10.10 8.17
N LYS A 10 -22.20 9.35 9.27
CA LYS A 10 -21.09 8.71 10.00
C LYS A 10 -20.46 7.56 9.22
N LEU A 11 -21.25 6.81 8.44
CA LEU A 11 -20.77 5.75 7.55
C LEU A 11 -20.05 6.30 6.30
N LEU A 12 -20.52 7.43 5.77
CA LEU A 12 -19.93 8.11 4.61
C LEU A 12 -18.69 8.95 4.95
N LYS A 13 -18.44 9.22 6.24
CA LYS A 13 -17.28 9.98 6.68
C LYS A 13 -16.01 9.18 6.43
N MET A 14 -15.36 9.49 5.30
CA MET A 14 -14.02 9.00 5.02
C MET A 14 -13.05 9.48 6.10
N ASN A 15 -12.34 8.53 6.70
CA ASN A 15 -11.27 8.81 7.65
C ASN A 15 -9.92 8.65 6.95
N ASN A 16 -9.04 9.63 7.13
CA ASN A 16 -7.68 9.62 6.58
C ASN A 16 -6.77 8.55 7.22
N GLY A 17 -7.12 7.99 8.38
CA GLY A 17 -6.28 7.03 9.10
C GLY A 17 -5.87 5.82 8.26
N ILE A 18 -6.77 5.32 7.40
CA ILE A 18 -6.46 4.17 6.52
C ILE A 18 -5.38 4.55 5.50
N ILE A 19 -5.51 5.72 4.86
CA ILE A 19 -4.55 6.16 3.84
C ILE A 19 -3.22 6.60 4.48
N GLU A 20 -3.26 7.22 5.66
CA GLU A 20 -2.07 7.59 6.42
C GLU A 20 -1.26 6.36 6.83
N ASN A 21 -1.93 5.31 7.30
CA ASN A 21 -1.27 4.05 7.63
C ASN A 21 -0.59 3.43 6.40
N ARG A 22 -1.29 3.39 5.26
CA ARG A 22 -0.69 2.93 3.99
C ARG A 22 0.54 3.77 3.62
N ASN A 23 0.46 5.10 3.71
CA ASN A 23 1.59 5.98 3.41
C ASN A 23 2.79 5.76 4.33
N LYS A 24 2.58 5.45 5.61
CA LYS A 24 3.67 5.06 6.54
C LYS A 24 4.36 3.78 6.08
N VAL A 25 3.61 2.75 5.72
CA VAL A 25 4.15 1.48 5.19
C VAL A 25 4.98 1.71 3.92
N ILE A 26 4.46 2.51 2.97
CA ILE A 26 5.16 2.84 1.72
C ILE A 26 6.51 3.51 1.99
N LYS A 27 6.57 4.46 2.94
CA LYS A 27 7.81 5.14 3.32
C LYS A 27 8.84 4.17 3.90
N CYS A 28 8.43 3.24 4.76
CA CYS A 28 9.31 2.21 5.31
C CYS A 28 9.86 1.28 4.21
N ILE A 29 9.00 0.84 3.30
CA ILE A 29 9.41 -0.01 2.16
C ILE A 29 10.40 0.74 1.27
N LYS A 30 10.14 2.02 0.96
CA LYS A 30 11.05 2.86 0.15
C LYS A 30 12.43 2.95 0.78
N HIS A 31 12.51 3.20 2.09
CA HIS A 31 13.78 3.25 2.80
C HIS A 31 14.52 1.89 2.75
N ASN A 32 13.83 0.79 3.05
CA ASN A 32 14.42 -0.54 3.02
C ASN A 32 14.77 -1.03 1.59
N ALA A 33 14.10 -0.49 0.56
CA ALA A 33 14.28 -0.84 -0.84
C ALA A 33 15.52 -0.18 -1.50
N ASN A 34 16.25 0.69 -0.80
CA ASN A 34 17.26 1.62 -1.36
C ASN A 34 16.62 2.69 -2.26
N GLY A 35 15.42 3.14 -1.90
CA GLY A 35 14.70 4.19 -2.61
C GLY A 35 14.32 3.81 -4.04
N TYR A 36 14.26 4.81 -4.91
CA TYR A 36 13.89 4.64 -6.31
C TYR A 36 15.06 4.21 -7.19
N SER A 37 16.29 4.24 -6.68
CA SER A 37 17.49 3.76 -7.40
C SER A 37 17.39 2.27 -7.75
N ASN A 38 16.58 1.50 -7.01
CA ASN A 38 16.17 0.15 -7.39
C ASN A 38 14.64 0.06 -7.45
N TRP A 39 14.05 0.66 -8.48
CA TRP A 39 12.61 0.69 -8.71
C TRP A 39 11.98 -0.71 -8.72
N LYS A 40 12.61 -1.69 -9.37
CA LYS A 40 12.08 -3.05 -9.48
C LYS A 40 11.92 -3.71 -8.10
N ARG A 41 12.94 -3.59 -7.23
CA ARG A 41 12.89 -4.09 -5.86
C ARG A 41 11.86 -3.35 -5.01
N PHE A 42 11.77 -2.04 -5.14
CA PHE A 42 10.76 -1.24 -4.45
C PHE A 42 9.34 -1.64 -4.87
N ARG A 43 9.05 -1.69 -6.17
CA ARG A 43 7.75 -2.08 -6.73
C ARG A 43 7.32 -3.47 -6.26
N ASN A 44 8.21 -4.47 -6.36
CA ASN A 44 7.89 -5.85 -6.00
C ASN A 44 7.49 -5.95 -4.53
N ARG A 45 8.20 -5.25 -3.65
CA ARG A 45 7.88 -5.19 -2.21
C ARG A 45 6.58 -4.44 -1.94
N LEU A 46 6.36 -3.34 -2.64
CA LEU A 46 5.14 -2.55 -2.54
C LEU A 46 3.91 -3.41 -2.87
N MET A 47 3.94 -4.10 -4.01
CA MET A 47 2.84 -4.96 -4.46
C MET A 47 2.64 -6.14 -3.52
N TYR A 48 3.73 -6.80 -3.07
CA TYR A 48 3.65 -7.91 -2.13
C TYR A 48 3.04 -7.53 -0.77
N VAL A 49 3.29 -6.31 -0.28
CA VAL A 49 2.82 -5.89 1.05
C VAL A 49 1.43 -5.25 1.01
N LEU A 50 1.13 -4.47 -0.04
CA LEU A 50 -0.14 -3.73 -0.11
C LEU A 50 -1.30 -4.55 -0.69
N ASP A 51 -0.99 -5.55 -1.51
CA ASP A 51 -1.96 -6.42 -2.15
C ASP A 51 -1.71 -7.87 -1.70
N LYS A 52 -2.71 -8.48 -1.07
CA LYS A 52 -2.61 -9.85 -0.56
C LYS A 52 -2.84 -10.89 -1.65
N ASP A 53 -3.54 -10.52 -2.71
CA ASP A 53 -3.87 -11.38 -3.84
C ASP A 53 -2.84 -11.22 -4.98
N ALA A 54 -1.94 -10.26 -4.83
CA ALA A 54 -0.82 -10.05 -5.73
C ALA A 54 0.07 -11.29 -5.80
N THR A 55 0.27 -11.81 -7.02
CA THR A 55 1.20 -12.91 -7.33
C THR A 55 2.68 -12.47 -7.33
N TYR A 56 2.97 -11.25 -6.87
CA TYR A 56 4.31 -10.67 -6.85
C TYR A 56 5.17 -11.32 -5.76
N ARG A 57 6.46 -11.48 -6.04
CA ARG A 57 7.43 -12.12 -5.13
C ARG A 57 8.38 -11.08 -4.54
N LEU A 58 8.74 -11.26 -3.28
CA LEU A 58 9.64 -10.35 -2.55
C LEU A 58 11.01 -10.19 -3.23
N ASN A 59 11.52 -11.30 -3.80
CA ASN A 59 12.80 -11.36 -4.50
C ASN A 59 12.58 -11.76 -5.96
N PRO A 60 13.37 -11.21 -6.91
CA PRO A 60 13.33 -11.63 -8.30
C PRO A 60 13.75 -13.09 -8.45
N ILE A 61 13.19 -13.80 -9.43
CA ILE A 61 13.64 -15.15 -9.77
C ILE A 61 14.94 -14.98 -10.56
N LYS A 62 15.94 -15.83 -10.32
CA LYS A 62 17.18 -15.81 -11.12
C LYS A 62 16.80 -15.97 -12.59
N GLY A 63 17.04 -14.94 -13.40
CA GLY A 63 16.68 -14.89 -14.82
C GLY A 63 15.89 -13.63 -15.22
N ASP A 64 15.25 -12.95 -14.27
CA ASP A 64 14.37 -11.81 -14.58
C ASP A 64 15.14 -10.48 -14.71
N ALA A 65 16.47 -10.48 -14.72
CA ALA A 65 17.29 -9.28 -14.82
C ALA A 65 17.55 -8.93 -16.30
N SER A 66 16.50 -8.48 -16.99
CA SER A 66 16.57 -7.68 -18.21
C SER A 66 16.28 -6.22 -17.88
#